data_AF-A0A2A5NYZ6-F1
#
_entry.id   AF-A0A2A5NYZ6-F1
#
_cell.length_a   1.000
_cell.length_b   1.000
_cell.length_c   1.000
_cell.angle_alpha   90.00
_cell.angle_beta   90.00
_cell.angle_gamma   90.00
#
_symmetry.space_group_name_H-M   'P 1'
#
loop_
_entity.id
_entity.type
_entity.pdbx_description
1 polymer ?
#
loop_
_entity_poly.entity_id
_entity_poly.type
_entity_poly.pdbx_seq_one_letter_code
_entity_poly.pdbx_strand_id
1 'polypeptide(L)'
;MIAERIQDPQLRDRMCRLFNTLKNSRRLAILKLLSRRPMGLKDLQRGLWSMGLRHSLETIVDAYLKPLIEVGVVRLGGGRAELTPMGRRVAEDALRESWVFERLPARSRCHEEALLISLLEGPRRVSSLNIAPQAVMYRAINRLRGLVKATGREAIYVALDGDEGSLSPTERRLFRAIMDKGGVVPLREIMRERFISRRRVYKYLARLRVKGFIDRILQEPEVELTEEGVKAAKVLWRVASYASFDVEKPKLKELLVSYLSQLSRQAFDEDMVEHLNKYFRSVYYRPIQPYEFDELKDELKREGVIEGNPYAGYRLVK
;
A
#
# COMPACT_ATOMS: atom_id res chain seq x y z
N MET A 1 10.31 8.34 -2.81
CA MET A 1 9.88 7.16 -2.01
C MET A 1 8.42 6.81 -2.29
N ILE A 2 7.97 5.57 -2.09
CA ILE A 2 6.57 5.13 -2.25
C ILE A 2 5.66 5.95 -1.33
N ALA A 3 6.08 6.18 -0.08
CA ALA A 3 5.29 6.95 0.86
C ALA A 3 5.00 8.40 0.41
N GLU A 4 5.95 9.04 -0.27
CA GLU A 4 5.77 10.39 -0.84
C GLU A 4 4.74 10.39 -1.96
N ARG A 5 4.73 9.36 -2.81
CA ARG A 5 3.75 9.24 -3.90
C ARG A 5 2.32 9.13 -3.38
N ILE A 6 2.13 8.39 -2.29
CA ILE A 6 0.80 8.24 -1.67
C ILE A 6 0.27 9.57 -1.10
N GLN A 7 1.15 10.56 -0.85
CA GLN A 7 0.74 11.89 -0.41
C GLN A 7 0.20 12.75 -1.57
N ASP A 8 0.46 12.41 -2.83
CA ASP A 8 -0.15 13.10 -3.98
C ASP A 8 -1.68 12.89 -3.93
N PRO A 9 -2.47 13.97 -3.75
CA PRO A 9 -3.92 13.87 -3.65
C PRO A 9 -4.58 13.28 -4.90
N GLN A 10 -4.05 13.57 -6.10
CA GLN A 10 -4.62 13.08 -7.36
C GLN A 10 -4.40 11.58 -7.51
N LEU A 11 -3.16 11.14 -7.27
CA LEU A 11 -2.81 9.72 -7.27
C LEU A 11 -3.63 8.96 -6.23
N ARG A 12 -3.73 9.49 -5.02
CA ARG A 12 -4.49 8.88 -3.93
C ARG A 12 -5.98 8.76 -4.25
N ASP A 13 -6.59 9.77 -4.86
CA ASP A 13 -7.99 9.72 -5.28
C ASP A 13 -8.23 8.67 -6.38
N ARG A 14 -7.37 8.63 -7.41
CA ARG A 14 -7.44 7.61 -8.47
C ARG A 14 -7.32 6.19 -7.89
N MET A 15 -6.35 5.97 -7.00
CA MET A 15 -6.16 4.69 -6.30
C MET A 15 -7.39 4.32 -5.47
N CYS A 16 -7.95 5.29 -4.72
CA CYS A 16 -9.15 5.09 -3.91
C CYS A 16 -10.35 4.64 -4.75
N ARG A 17 -10.60 5.30 -5.89
CA ARG A 17 -11.68 4.93 -6.81
C ARG A 17 -11.46 3.53 -7.39
N LEU A 18 -10.23 3.20 -7.80
CA LEU A 18 -9.88 1.86 -8.29
C LEU A 18 -10.13 0.79 -7.22
N PHE A 19 -9.56 0.92 -6.03
CA PHE A 19 -9.69 -0.10 -4.98
C PHE A 19 -11.14 -0.24 -4.50
N ASN A 20 -11.87 0.86 -4.33
CA ASN A 20 -13.30 0.79 -4.00
C ASN A 20 -14.14 0.11 -5.10
N THR A 21 -13.68 0.20 -6.35
CA THR A 21 -14.29 -0.55 -7.47
C THR A 21 -14.01 -2.05 -7.32
N LEU A 22 -12.76 -2.43 -7.07
CA LEU A 22 -12.32 -3.83 -6.98
C LEU A 22 -12.78 -4.55 -5.70
N LYS A 23 -12.99 -3.85 -4.57
CA LYS A 23 -13.54 -4.44 -3.34
C LYS A 23 -15.00 -4.90 -3.47
N ASN A 24 -15.68 -4.56 -4.57
CA ASN A 24 -17.03 -5.05 -4.83
C ASN A 24 -16.99 -6.40 -5.54
N SER A 25 -17.40 -7.46 -4.84
CA SER A 25 -17.44 -8.83 -5.36
C SER A 25 -18.24 -8.99 -6.66
N ARG A 26 -19.32 -8.21 -6.86
CA ARG A 26 -20.10 -8.25 -8.13
C ARG A 26 -19.31 -7.66 -9.29
N ARG A 27 -18.50 -6.63 -9.04
CA ARG A 27 -17.63 -6.03 -10.07
C ARG A 27 -16.48 -6.97 -10.41
N LEU A 28 -15.91 -7.67 -9.43
CA LEU A 28 -14.94 -8.75 -9.70
C LEU A 28 -15.58 -9.88 -10.52
N ALA A 29 -16.83 -10.25 -10.26
CA ALA A 29 -17.54 -11.24 -11.08
C ALA A 29 -17.71 -10.77 -12.54
N ILE A 30 -18.04 -9.49 -12.76
CA ILE A 30 -18.06 -8.89 -14.11
C ILE A 30 -16.67 -8.98 -14.76
N LEU A 31 -15.60 -8.61 -14.06
CA LEU A 31 -14.24 -8.72 -14.58
C LEU A 31 -13.92 -10.17 -14.98
N LYS A 32 -14.28 -11.15 -14.16
CA LYS A 32 -14.09 -12.58 -14.46
C LYS A 32 -14.80 -13.01 -15.75
N LEU A 33 -16.00 -12.50 -16.00
CA LEU A 33 -16.74 -12.77 -17.24
C LEU A 33 -16.07 -12.10 -18.44
N LEU A 34 -15.71 -10.82 -18.32
CA LEU A 34 -15.10 -10.03 -19.39
C LEU A 34 -13.66 -10.45 -19.73
N SER A 35 -12.94 -11.08 -18.79
CA SER A 35 -11.61 -11.67 -19.05
C SER A 35 -11.66 -12.80 -20.08
N ARG A 36 -12.83 -13.39 -20.34
CA ARG A 36 -13.00 -14.45 -21.35
C ARG A 36 -13.24 -13.87 -22.75
N ARG A 37 -14.10 -12.86 -22.85
CA ARG A 37 -14.45 -12.18 -24.11
C ARG A 37 -15.28 -10.91 -23.84
N PRO A 38 -15.35 -9.97 -24.79
CA PRO A 38 -16.36 -8.90 -24.80
C PRO A 38 -17.78 -9.46 -24.73
N MET A 39 -18.68 -8.83 -23.95
CA MET A 39 -20.05 -9.30 -23.74
C MET A 39 -21.07 -8.17 -23.91
N GLY A 40 -22.22 -8.47 -24.51
CA GLY A 40 -23.38 -7.56 -24.47
C GLY A 40 -24.00 -7.53 -23.07
N LEU A 41 -24.78 -6.49 -22.77
CA LEU A 41 -25.39 -6.31 -21.43
C LEU A 41 -26.27 -7.49 -21.01
N LYS A 42 -27.07 -8.04 -21.94
CA LYS A 42 -27.91 -9.22 -21.69
C LYS A 42 -27.08 -10.48 -21.42
N ASP A 43 -25.94 -10.64 -22.09
CA ASP A 43 -25.04 -11.77 -21.87
C ASP A 43 -24.35 -11.67 -20.53
N LEU A 44 -23.93 -10.46 -20.16
CA LEU A 44 -23.33 -10.17 -18.86
C LEU A 44 -24.33 -10.46 -17.74
N GLN A 45 -25.59 -10.04 -17.89
CA GLN A 45 -26.65 -10.33 -16.93
C GLN A 45 -26.88 -11.84 -16.78
N ARG A 46 -27.01 -12.58 -17.89
CA ARG A 46 -27.16 -14.04 -17.85
C ARG A 46 -25.96 -14.73 -17.19
N GLY A 47 -24.74 -14.25 -17.46
CA GLY A 47 -23.52 -14.74 -16.82
C GLY A 47 -23.49 -14.47 -15.31
N LEU A 48 -23.98 -13.31 -14.87
CA LEU A 48 -24.10 -13.02 -13.43
C LEU A 48 -25.18 -13.89 -12.77
N TRP A 49 -26.30 -14.14 -13.45
CA TRP A 49 -27.36 -15.01 -12.95
C TRP A 49 -26.90 -16.45 -12.73
N SER A 50 -26.07 -17.00 -13.62
CA SER A 50 -25.50 -18.34 -13.42
C SER A 50 -24.51 -18.40 -12.26
N MET A 51 -23.98 -17.26 -11.82
CA MET A 51 -23.17 -17.10 -10.61
C MET A 51 -24.01 -16.78 -9.35
N GLY A 52 -25.34 -16.82 -9.45
CA GLY A 52 -26.25 -16.50 -8.33
C GLY A 52 -26.49 -15.00 -8.11
N LEU A 53 -25.97 -14.13 -8.97
CA LEU A 53 -26.07 -12.67 -8.85
C LEU A 53 -27.20 -12.11 -9.73
N ARG A 54 -28.45 -12.25 -9.26
CA ARG A 54 -29.66 -11.83 -9.98
C ARG A 54 -29.97 -10.35 -9.78
N HIS A 55 -29.65 -9.53 -10.79
CA HIS A 55 -29.92 -8.09 -10.79
C HIS A 55 -30.52 -7.64 -12.14
N SER A 56 -31.21 -6.50 -12.12
CA SER A 56 -31.72 -5.84 -13.33
C SER A 56 -30.57 -5.31 -14.19
N LEU A 57 -30.83 -5.10 -15.48
CA LEU A 57 -29.83 -4.50 -16.38
C LEU A 57 -29.42 -3.10 -15.91
N GLU A 58 -30.38 -2.30 -15.47
CA GLU A 58 -30.15 -0.97 -14.89
C GLU A 58 -29.18 -1.04 -13.70
N THR A 59 -29.39 -1.97 -12.76
CA THR A 59 -28.48 -2.15 -11.62
C THR A 59 -27.08 -2.55 -12.10
N ILE A 60 -26.98 -3.43 -13.09
CA ILE A 60 -25.69 -3.88 -13.64
C ILE A 60 -24.96 -2.71 -14.29
N VAL A 61 -25.67 -1.88 -15.04
CA VAL A 61 -25.10 -0.70 -15.72
C VAL A 61 -24.66 0.34 -14.68
N ASP A 62 -25.56 0.78 -13.81
CA ASP A 62 -25.32 1.94 -12.95
C ASP A 62 -24.46 1.63 -11.73
N ALA A 63 -24.69 0.48 -11.08
CA ALA A 63 -23.98 0.16 -9.83
C ALA A 63 -22.66 -0.58 -10.06
N TYR A 64 -22.54 -1.33 -11.17
CA TYR A 64 -21.40 -2.23 -11.38
C TYR A 64 -20.52 -1.85 -12.57
N LEU A 65 -21.07 -1.64 -13.76
CA LEU A 65 -20.29 -1.29 -14.96
C LEU A 65 -19.81 0.15 -14.93
N LYS A 66 -20.67 1.12 -14.59
CA LYS A 66 -20.29 2.54 -14.59
C LYS A 66 -19.03 2.82 -13.74
N PRO A 67 -18.89 2.32 -12.50
CA PRO A 67 -17.65 2.46 -11.74
C PRO A 67 -16.43 1.83 -12.40
N LEU A 68 -16.59 0.69 -13.08
CA LEU A 68 -15.50 0.03 -13.82
C LEU A 68 -15.06 0.84 -15.05
N ILE A 69 -16.00 1.54 -15.69
CA ILE A 69 -15.74 2.43 -16.81
C ILE A 69 -15.07 3.71 -16.33
N GLU A 70 -15.56 4.30 -15.25
CA GLU A 70 -15.01 5.54 -14.66
C GLU A 70 -13.54 5.40 -14.24
N VAL A 71 -13.13 4.21 -13.79
CA VAL A 71 -11.72 3.92 -13.47
C VAL A 71 -10.93 3.36 -14.65
N GLY A 72 -11.50 3.36 -15.86
CA GLY A 72 -10.82 2.97 -17.11
C GLY A 72 -10.55 1.47 -17.27
N VAL A 73 -11.09 0.61 -16.41
CA VAL A 73 -10.88 -0.85 -16.47
C VAL A 73 -11.75 -1.50 -17.55
N VAL A 74 -12.96 -0.97 -17.74
CA VAL A 74 -13.90 -1.45 -18.76
C VAL A 74 -14.20 -0.30 -19.74
N ARG A 75 -14.45 -0.63 -21.00
CA ARG A 75 -15.02 0.29 -21.98
C ARG A 75 -16.23 -0.34 -22.65
N LEU A 76 -17.08 0.51 -23.23
CA LEU A 76 -18.18 0.10 -24.10
C LEU A 76 -17.76 0.30 -25.56
N GLY A 77 -17.58 -0.80 -26.30
CA GLY A 77 -17.23 -0.80 -27.72
C GLY A 77 -18.26 -1.59 -28.53
N GLY A 78 -18.85 -0.97 -29.56
CA GLY A 78 -19.83 -1.64 -30.44
C GLY A 78 -21.02 -2.25 -29.70
N GLY A 79 -21.51 -1.59 -28.64
CA GLY A 79 -22.61 -2.08 -27.79
C GLY A 79 -22.24 -3.22 -26.83
N ARG A 80 -20.95 -3.55 -26.69
CA ARG A 80 -20.44 -4.59 -25.81
C ARG A 80 -19.51 -4.00 -24.76
N ALA A 81 -19.56 -4.55 -23.55
CA ALA A 81 -18.57 -4.28 -22.52
C ALA A 81 -17.33 -5.14 -22.76
N GLU A 82 -16.15 -4.54 -22.64
CA GLU A 82 -14.86 -5.22 -22.76
C GLU A 82 -13.81 -4.61 -21.83
N LEU A 83 -12.80 -5.41 -21.47
CA LEU A 83 -11.65 -4.91 -20.71
C LEU A 83 -10.75 -4.07 -21.60
N THR A 84 -10.31 -2.92 -21.09
CA THR A 84 -9.22 -2.14 -21.70
C THR A 84 -7.89 -2.90 -21.58
N PRO A 85 -6.81 -2.54 -22.31
CA PRO A 85 -5.49 -3.15 -22.11
C PRO A 85 -5.02 -3.10 -20.65
N MET A 86 -5.19 -1.93 -20.00
CA MET A 86 -4.99 -1.74 -18.57
C MET A 86 -5.93 -2.61 -17.74
N GLY A 87 -7.21 -2.62 -18.08
CA GLY A 87 -8.24 -3.38 -17.39
C GLY A 87 -8.01 -4.89 -17.40
N ARG A 88 -7.38 -5.44 -18.46
CA ARG A 88 -6.96 -6.85 -18.49
C ARG A 88 -5.94 -7.17 -17.41
N ARG A 89 -4.93 -6.31 -17.21
CA ARG A 89 -3.91 -6.50 -16.18
C ARG A 89 -4.44 -6.28 -14.78
N VAL A 90 -5.29 -5.26 -14.60
CA VAL A 90 -6.02 -5.07 -13.35
C VAL A 90 -6.88 -6.28 -13.01
N ALA A 91 -7.65 -6.80 -13.97
CA ALA A 91 -8.50 -7.97 -13.76
C ALA A 91 -7.67 -9.22 -13.45
N GLU A 92 -6.56 -9.45 -14.15
CA GLU A 92 -5.66 -10.58 -13.90
C GLU A 92 -5.13 -10.57 -12.45
N ASP A 93 -4.55 -9.44 -12.02
CA ASP A 93 -4.01 -9.31 -10.67
C ASP A 93 -5.10 -9.34 -9.60
N ALA A 94 -6.24 -8.67 -9.83
CA ALA A 94 -7.33 -8.60 -8.86
C ALA A 94 -8.08 -9.92 -8.69
N LEU A 95 -8.24 -10.71 -9.76
CA LEU A 95 -8.88 -12.02 -9.70
C LEU A 95 -7.96 -13.08 -9.11
N ARG A 96 -6.66 -13.04 -9.42
CA ARG A 96 -5.67 -13.95 -8.82
C ARG A 96 -5.54 -13.74 -7.32
N GLU A 97 -5.64 -12.49 -6.88
CA GLU A 97 -5.43 -12.07 -5.48
C GLU A 97 -6.73 -11.54 -4.86
N SER A 98 -7.88 -12.15 -5.19
CA SER A 98 -9.19 -11.63 -4.77
C SER A 98 -9.33 -11.51 -3.25
N TRP A 99 -8.65 -12.38 -2.51
CA TRP A 99 -8.60 -12.39 -1.04
C TRP A 99 -8.16 -11.04 -0.46
N VAL A 100 -7.30 -10.27 -1.16
CA VAL A 100 -6.87 -8.94 -0.72
C VAL A 100 -8.06 -7.99 -0.72
N PHE A 101 -8.82 -7.97 -1.82
CA PHE A 101 -9.96 -7.07 -2.01
C PHE A 101 -11.18 -7.49 -1.19
N GLU A 102 -11.32 -8.78 -0.87
CA GLU A 102 -12.35 -9.31 0.02
C GLU A 102 -12.09 -8.96 1.49
N ARG A 103 -10.82 -8.91 1.90
CA ARG A 103 -10.44 -8.61 3.30
C ARG A 103 -10.48 -7.12 3.65
N LEU A 104 -10.37 -6.24 2.64
CA LEU A 104 -10.35 -4.79 2.84
C LEU A 104 -11.77 -4.22 3.00
N PRO A 105 -11.95 -3.19 3.85
CA PRO A 105 -13.27 -2.60 4.09
C PRO A 105 -13.81 -1.94 2.82
N ALA A 106 -15.00 -2.37 2.38
CA ALA A 106 -15.68 -1.76 1.25
C ALA A 106 -16.04 -0.28 1.53
N ARG A 107 -15.99 0.58 0.49
CA ARG A 107 -16.34 2.01 0.55
C ARG A 107 -15.57 2.78 1.64
N SER A 108 -14.30 2.46 1.82
CA SER A 108 -13.40 3.22 2.70
C SER A 108 -12.85 4.46 1.96
N ARG A 109 -12.36 5.45 2.72
CA ARG A 109 -11.55 6.56 2.18
C ARG A 109 -10.10 6.13 1.84
N CYS A 110 -9.90 4.86 1.52
CA CYS A 110 -8.61 4.27 1.15
C CYS A 110 -7.53 4.39 2.24
N HIS A 111 -7.91 4.52 3.52
CA HIS A 111 -6.95 4.68 4.60
C HIS A 111 -6.19 3.39 4.87
N GLU A 112 -6.89 2.26 4.81
CA GLU A 112 -6.31 0.94 5.00
C GLU A 112 -5.31 0.59 3.89
N GLU A 113 -5.69 0.83 2.64
CA GLU A 113 -4.85 0.56 1.48
C GLU A 113 -3.63 1.49 1.44
N ALA A 114 -3.83 2.80 1.66
CA ALA A 114 -2.73 3.75 1.76
C ALA A 114 -1.77 3.39 2.90
N LEU A 115 -2.30 2.92 4.05
CA LEU A 115 -1.48 2.46 5.17
C LEU A 115 -0.62 1.26 4.74
N LEU A 116 -1.24 0.23 4.16
CA LEU A 116 -0.50 -0.96 3.73
C LEU A 116 0.62 -0.62 2.74
N ILE A 117 0.33 0.23 1.74
CA ILE A 117 1.33 0.62 0.74
C ILE A 117 2.43 1.48 1.37
N SER A 118 2.12 2.39 2.30
CA SER A 118 3.12 3.24 2.96
C SER A 118 4.14 2.47 3.81
N LEU A 119 3.77 1.27 4.26
CA LEU A 119 4.60 0.39 5.08
C LEU A 119 5.47 -0.58 4.26
N LEU A 120 5.39 -0.54 2.92
CA LEU A 120 6.26 -1.35 2.05
C LEU A 120 7.75 -1.03 2.22
N GLU A 121 8.06 0.20 2.62
CA GLU A 121 9.43 0.69 2.85
C GLU A 121 9.95 0.38 4.27
N GLY A 122 9.10 -0.19 5.13
CA GLY A 122 9.46 -0.58 6.48
C GLY A 122 8.49 -0.08 7.56
N PRO A 123 8.78 -0.39 8.84
CA PRO A 123 8.01 0.07 9.98
C PRO A 123 7.92 1.60 10.04
N ARG A 124 6.76 2.14 10.41
CA ARG A 124 6.56 3.59 10.59
C ARG A 124 5.80 3.89 11.88
N ARG A 125 6.14 5.02 12.51
CA ARG A 125 5.38 5.53 13.66
C ARG A 125 4.01 6.01 13.21
N VAL A 126 2.97 5.75 13.99
CA VAL A 126 1.59 6.18 13.65
C VAL A 126 1.50 7.70 13.48
N SER A 127 2.24 8.46 14.27
CA SER A 127 2.34 9.92 14.21
C SER A 127 2.93 10.44 12.89
N SER A 128 3.85 9.71 12.28
CA SER A 128 4.52 10.07 11.02
C SER A 128 3.66 9.80 9.78
N LEU A 129 2.55 9.07 9.93
CA LEU A 129 1.69 8.68 8.82
C LEU A 129 0.65 9.77 8.55
N ASN A 130 0.95 10.67 7.61
CA ASN A 130 0.05 11.74 7.15
C ASN A 130 -1.08 11.23 6.23
N ILE A 131 -1.65 10.06 6.52
CA ILE A 131 -2.71 9.46 5.69
C ILE A 131 -4.09 9.90 6.18
N ALA A 132 -4.29 9.98 7.49
CA ALA A 132 -5.54 10.36 8.13
C ALA A 132 -5.28 10.90 9.54
N PRO A 133 -6.26 11.56 10.19
CA PRO A 133 -6.16 11.88 11.60
C PRO A 133 -5.82 10.64 12.44
N GLN A 134 -5.01 10.80 13.49
CA GLN A 134 -4.49 9.67 14.28
C GLN A 134 -5.58 8.70 14.77
N ALA A 135 -6.73 9.22 15.22
CA ALA A 135 -7.85 8.38 15.66
C ALA A 135 -8.36 7.45 14.54
N VAL A 136 -8.38 7.92 13.30
CA VAL A 136 -8.76 7.13 12.12
C VAL A 136 -7.68 6.11 11.80
N MET A 137 -6.40 6.49 11.91
CA MET A 137 -5.27 5.57 11.72
C MET A 137 -5.31 4.39 12.70
N TYR A 138 -5.58 4.63 13.98
CA TYR A 138 -5.77 3.56 14.95
C TYR A 138 -6.94 2.62 14.64
N ARG A 139 -8.03 3.15 14.06
CA ARG A 139 -9.14 2.32 13.57
C ARG A 139 -8.74 1.49 12.34
N ALA A 140 -8.00 2.08 11.40
CA ALA A 140 -7.49 1.37 10.22
C ALA A 140 -6.55 0.22 10.63
N ILE A 141 -5.60 0.48 11.54
CA ILE A 141 -4.69 -0.53 12.10
C ILE A 141 -5.47 -1.68 12.74
N ASN A 142 -6.50 -1.37 13.53
CA ASN A 142 -7.33 -2.40 14.15
C ASN A 142 -8.13 -3.23 13.14
N ARG A 143 -8.62 -2.64 12.05
CA ARG A 143 -9.31 -3.37 10.98
C ARG A 143 -8.36 -4.24 10.16
N LEU A 144 -7.11 -3.83 10.04
CA LEU A 144 -6.05 -4.55 9.34
C LEU A 144 -5.32 -5.58 10.21
N ARG A 145 -5.88 -5.97 11.37
CA ARG A 145 -5.29 -7.02 12.21
C ARG A 145 -4.99 -8.28 11.39
N GLY A 146 -3.78 -8.79 11.55
CA GLY A 146 -3.24 -9.92 10.79
C GLY A 146 -2.49 -9.50 9.51
N LEU A 147 -2.78 -8.34 8.92
CA LEU A 147 -1.98 -7.74 7.84
C LEU A 147 -0.95 -6.73 8.37
N VAL A 148 -1.25 -6.09 9.49
CA VAL A 148 -0.30 -5.23 10.21
C VAL A 148 -0.14 -5.70 11.65
N LYS A 149 1.05 -5.47 12.20
CA LYS A 149 1.33 -5.59 13.64
C LYS A 149 1.78 -4.23 14.17
N ALA A 150 1.27 -3.86 15.33
CA ALA A 150 1.71 -2.67 16.05
C ALA A 150 2.74 -3.09 17.09
N THR A 151 3.97 -2.61 16.94
CA THR A 151 5.08 -2.76 17.88
C THR A 151 5.24 -1.46 18.68
N GLY A 152 6.02 -1.50 19.76
CA GLY A 152 6.36 -0.27 20.51
C GLY A 152 5.23 0.37 21.33
N ARG A 153 4.09 -0.31 21.55
CA ARG A 153 3.14 0.11 22.62
C ARG A 153 3.69 -0.28 23.99
N GLU A 154 4.84 0.28 24.34
CA GLU A 154 5.51 -0.05 25.58
C GLU A 154 5.87 1.22 26.35
N ALA A 155 5.57 1.19 27.65
CA ALA A 155 6.08 2.18 28.57
C ALA A 155 7.51 1.75 28.92
N ILE A 156 8.48 2.59 28.57
CA ILE A 156 9.86 2.43 28.97
C ILE A 156 10.05 3.23 30.26
N TYR A 157 10.61 2.58 31.27
CA TYR A 157 10.96 3.22 32.52
C TYR A 157 12.46 3.48 32.55
N VAL A 158 12.82 4.73 32.83
CA VAL A 158 14.21 5.18 32.93
C VAL A 158 14.49 5.48 34.39
N ALA A 159 15.52 4.86 34.96
CA ALA A 159 15.97 5.14 36.30
C ALA A 159 16.69 6.50 36.35
N LEU A 160 16.42 7.24 37.41
CA LEU A 160 17.04 8.53 37.72
C LEU A 160 17.88 8.36 38.99
N ASP A 161 18.92 9.18 39.12
CA ASP A 161 19.76 9.18 40.32
C ASP A 161 18.98 9.71 41.53
N GLY A 162 19.10 9.03 42.66
CA GLY A 162 18.44 9.43 43.90
C GLY A 162 18.85 8.62 45.12
N ASP A 163 18.62 9.17 46.31
CA ASP A 163 18.91 8.50 47.59
C ASP A 163 17.86 7.44 47.93
N GLU A 164 18.24 6.17 47.80
CA GLU A 164 17.39 5.00 48.08
C GLU A 164 16.85 4.93 49.53
N GLY A 165 17.32 5.78 50.45
CA GLY A 165 16.88 5.85 51.85
C GLY A 165 15.36 6.04 52.01
N SER A 166 14.71 6.75 51.08
CA SER A 166 13.27 7.01 51.08
C SER A 166 12.40 5.88 50.48
N LEU A 167 13.03 4.83 49.94
CA LEU A 167 12.34 3.72 49.27
C LEU A 167 11.97 2.61 50.25
N SER A 168 10.73 2.11 50.14
CA SER A 168 10.34 0.88 50.85
C SER A 168 11.09 -0.34 50.32
N PRO A 169 11.18 -1.46 51.07
CA PRO A 169 11.90 -2.66 50.63
C PRO A 169 11.43 -3.23 49.29
N THR A 170 10.17 -3.03 48.90
CA THR A 170 9.65 -3.47 47.60
C THR A 170 9.93 -2.46 46.48
N GLU A 171 9.87 -1.16 46.77
CA GLU A 171 10.25 -0.11 45.82
C GLU A 171 11.74 -0.20 45.49
N ARG A 172 12.59 -0.38 46.50
CA ARG A 172 14.04 -0.55 46.32
C ARG A 172 14.39 -1.77 45.47
N ARG A 173 13.73 -2.91 45.71
CA ARG A 173 13.92 -4.11 44.89
C ARG A 173 13.52 -3.89 43.43
N LEU A 174 12.39 -3.22 43.20
CA LEU A 174 11.94 -2.91 41.84
C LEU A 174 12.87 -1.91 41.14
N PHE A 175 13.34 -0.89 41.85
CA PHE A 175 14.28 0.10 41.33
C PHE A 175 15.62 -0.53 40.96
N ARG A 176 16.19 -1.37 41.84
CA ARG A 176 17.43 -2.11 41.55
C ARG A 176 17.30 -3.04 40.36
N ALA A 177 16.18 -3.77 40.22
CA ALA A 177 15.93 -4.59 39.04
C ALA A 177 15.93 -3.80 37.71
N ILE A 178 15.53 -2.52 37.75
CA ILE A 178 15.62 -1.62 36.59
C ILE A 178 17.08 -1.19 36.36
N MET A 179 17.81 -0.82 37.43
CA MET A 179 19.21 -0.41 37.36
C MET A 179 20.14 -1.54 36.88
N ASP A 180 19.95 -2.77 37.37
CA ASP A 180 20.73 -3.95 37.02
C ASP A 180 20.63 -4.30 35.53
N LYS A 181 19.58 -3.81 34.85
CA LYS A 181 19.34 -3.95 33.41
C LYS A 181 19.83 -2.75 32.60
N GLY A 182 20.70 -1.92 33.16
CA GLY A 182 21.26 -0.74 32.50
C GLY A 182 20.39 0.52 32.62
N GLY A 183 19.44 0.56 33.57
CA GLY A 183 18.70 1.76 33.93
C GLY A 183 17.58 2.16 32.95
N VAL A 184 17.42 1.47 31.82
CA VAL A 184 16.35 1.71 30.85
C VAL A 184 15.66 0.40 30.54
N VAL A 185 14.43 0.22 31.04
CA VAL A 185 13.74 -1.08 30.96
C VAL A 185 12.31 -0.96 30.46
N PRO A 186 11.91 -1.75 29.45
CA PRO A 186 10.52 -1.84 29.02
C PRO A 186 9.62 -2.50 30.08
N LEU A 187 8.38 -2.01 30.25
CA LEU A 187 7.43 -2.53 31.25
C LEU A 187 7.23 -4.04 31.17
N ARG A 188 7.20 -4.64 29.97
CA ARG A 188 7.00 -6.08 29.77
C ARG A 188 8.13 -6.89 30.38
N GLU A 189 9.36 -6.37 30.36
CA GLU A 189 10.51 -7.03 30.98
C GLU A 189 10.43 -6.98 32.50
N ILE A 190 10.04 -5.83 33.06
CA ILE A 190 9.76 -5.68 34.50
C ILE A 190 8.64 -6.67 34.93
N MET A 191 7.63 -6.86 34.08
CA MET A 191 6.53 -7.78 34.36
C MET A 191 6.90 -9.27 34.24
N ARG A 192 7.95 -9.62 33.48
CA ARG A 192 8.40 -11.02 33.31
C ARG A 192 9.09 -11.58 34.53
N GLU A 193 9.72 -10.72 35.31
CA GLU A 193 10.49 -11.09 36.49
C GLU A 193 9.66 -11.64 37.67
N ARG A 194 8.33 -11.47 37.63
CA ARG A 194 7.35 -12.09 38.54
C ARG A 194 7.63 -11.95 40.05
N PHE A 195 8.42 -10.98 40.51
CA PHE A 195 8.69 -10.81 41.95
C PHE A 195 7.46 -10.37 42.77
N ILE A 196 6.50 -9.72 42.10
CA ILE A 196 5.27 -9.18 42.69
C ILE A 196 4.12 -9.25 41.67
N SER A 197 2.88 -9.18 42.14
CA SER A 197 1.71 -9.21 41.26
C SER A 197 1.65 -8.00 40.33
N ARG A 198 1.03 -8.16 39.15
CA ARG A 198 0.91 -7.10 38.13
C ARG A 198 0.37 -5.78 38.70
N ARG A 199 -0.67 -5.84 39.53
CA ARG A 199 -1.25 -4.66 40.20
C ARG A 199 -0.23 -3.95 41.10
N ARG A 200 0.62 -4.70 41.81
CA ARG A 200 1.66 -4.14 42.68
C ARG A 200 2.80 -3.52 41.87
N VAL A 201 3.18 -4.10 40.73
CA VAL A 201 4.16 -3.49 39.81
C VAL A 201 3.71 -2.08 39.41
N TYR A 202 2.49 -1.92 38.88
CA TYR A 202 1.96 -0.60 38.52
C TYR A 202 1.92 0.37 39.70
N LYS A 203 1.49 -0.09 40.88
CA LYS A 203 1.47 0.73 42.10
C LYS A 203 2.86 1.25 42.47
N TYR A 204 3.87 0.39 42.46
CA TYR A 204 5.23 0.79 42.87
C TYR A 204 5.95 1.60 41.80
N LEU A 205 5.74 1.33 40.52
CA LEU A 205 6.22 2.20 39.43
C LEU A 205 5.63 3.61 39.55
N ALA A 206 4.34 3.73 39.85
CA ALA A 206 3.72 5.04 40.08
C ALA A 206 4.34 5.78 41.27
N ARG A 207 4.64 5.08 42.37
CA ARG A 207 5.29 5.67 43.56
C ARG A 207 6.73 6.08 43.31
N LEU A 208 7.52 5.22 42.65
CA LEU A 208 8.88 5.55 42.25
C LEU A 208 8.92 6.80 41.36
N ARG A 209 7.94 6.93 40.45
CA ARG A 209 7.80 8.12 39.62
C ARG A 209 7.44 9.38 40.41
N VAL A 210 6.50 9.29 41.35
CA VAL A 210 6.16 10.42 42.25
C VAL A 210 7.36 10.85 43.10
N LYS A 211 8.18 9.88 43.52
CA LYS A 211 9.42 10.13 44.29
C LYS A 211 10.61 10.57 43.41
N GLY A 212 10.44 10.65 42.08
CA GLY A 212 11.50 11.09 41.17
C GLY A 212 12.62 10.07 40.90
N PHE A 213 12.44 8.79 41.25
CA PHE A 213 13.45 7.75 41.01
C PHE A 213 13.37 7.15 39.61
N ILE A 214 12.22 7.27 38.95
CA ILE A 214 12.06 6.80 37.58
C ILE A 214 11.24 7.78 36.77
N ASP A 215 11.53 7.91 35.49
CA ASP A 215 10.65 8.54 34.51
C ASP A 215 9.97 7.47 33.64
N ARG A 216 8.86 7.83 32.99
CA ARG A 216 8.11 6.98 32.09
C ARG A 216 8.05 7.60 30.70
N ILE A 217 8.82 7.06 29.78
CA ILE A 217 8.76 7.37 28.36
C ILE A 217 7.71 6.48 27.71
N LEU A 218 6.70 7.09 27.10
CA LEU A 218 5.76 6.36 26.27
C LEU A 218 6.37 6.22 24.88
N GLN A 219 6.75 5.01 24.50
CA GLN A 219 7.16 4.75 23.13
C GLN A 219 5.92 4.86 22.23
N GLU A 220 6.03 5.66 21.18
CA GLU A 220 4.96 5.72 20.18
C GLU A 220 4.87 4.37 19.45
N PRO A 221 3.66 3.87 19.20
CA PRO A 221 3.50 2.64 18.45
C PRO A 221 4.07 2.79 17.04
N GLU A 222 4.93 1.86 16.68
CA GLU A 222 5.31 1.61 15.30
C GLU A 222 4.38 0.57 14.71
N VAL A 223 4.11 0.70 13.43
CA VAL A 223 3.29 -0.25 12.69
C VAL A 223 4.14 -0.79 11.57
N GLU A 224 4.09 -2.09 11.40
CA GLU A 224 4.80 -2.81 10.36
C GLU A 224 3.89 -3.86 9.72
N LEU A 225 4.21 -4.26 8.49
CA LEU A 225 3.49 -5.29 7.77
C LEU A 225 3.83 -6.68 8.35
N THR A 226 2.84 -7.56 8.40
CA THR A 226 3.08 -9.00 8.51
C THR A 226 3.48 -9.57 7.15
N GLU A 227 3.85 -10.85 7.06
CA GLU A 227 4.13 -11.48 5.76
C GLU A 227 2.93 -11.43 4.81
N GLU A 228 1.71 -11.70 5.32
CA GLU A 228 0.48 -11.52 4.56
C GLU A 228 0.26 -10.05 4.18
N GLY A 229 0.56 -9.12 5.09
CA GLY A 229 0.52 -7.69 4.83
C GLY A 229 1.43 -7.25 3.69
N VAL A 230 2.65 -7.76 3.64
CA VAL A 230 3.61 -7.47 2.55
C VAL A 230 3.04 -7.97 1.22
N LYS A 231 2.49 -9.19 1.18
CA LYS A 231 1.84 -9.71 -0.03
C LYS A 231 0.70 -8.79 -0.47
N ALA A 232 -0.25 -8.48 0.42
CA ALA A 232 -1.38 -7.61 0.15
C ALA A 232 -0.95 -6.22 -0.34
N ALA A 233 0.03 -5.59 0.33
CA ALA A 233 0.53 -4.28 -0.03
C ALA A 233 1.20 -4.27 -1.42
N LYS A 234 1.97 -5.30 -1.77
CA LYS A 234 2.56 -5.45 -3.11
C LYS A 234 1.49 -5.62 -4.19
N VAL A 235 0.42 -6.39 -3.92
CA VAL A 235 -0.71 -6.53 -4.86
C VAL A 235 -1.38 -5.17 -5.07
N LEU A 236 -1.71 -4.45 -4.00
CA LEU A 236 -2.35 -3.14 -4.08
C LEU A 236 -1.49 -2.16 -4.88
N TRP A 237 -0.19 -2.10 -4.59
CA TRP A 237 0.72 -1.19 -5.27
C TRP A 237 0.89 -1.53 -6.76
N ARG A 238 1.01 -2.82 -7.09
CA ARG A 238 1.04 -3.30 -8.46
C ARG A 238 -0.24 -2.92 -9.21
N VAL A 239 -1.41 -3.16 -8.63
CA VAL A 239 -2.70 -2.82 -9.25
C VAL A 239 -2.87 -1.31 -9.43
N ALA A 240 -2.51 -0.52 -8.42
CA ALA A 240 -2.55 0.94 -8.49
C ALA A 240 -1.67 1.48 -9.61
N SER A 241 -0.49 0.90 -9.82
CA SER A 241 0.47 1.40 -10.81
C SER A 241 -0.05 1.35 -12.25
N TYR A 242 -0.99 0.46 -12.60
CA TYR A 242 -1.60 0.47 -13.94
C TYR A 242 -2.49 1.69 -14.15
N ALA A 243 -3.31 2.06 -13.16
CA ALA A 243 -4.21 3.22 -13.25
C ALA A 243 -3.51 4.57 -13.01
N SER A 244 -2.24 4.51 -12.59
CA SER A 244 -1.43 5.67 -12.22
C SER A 244 -0.34 5.96 -13.26
N PHE A 245 -0.32 5.21 -14.36
CA PHE A 245 0.69 5.32 -15.40
C PHE A 245 0.77 6.76 -15.96
N ASP A 246 -0.36 7.40 -16.23
CA ASP A 246 -0.40 8.79 -16.74
C ASP A 246 0.30 9.78 -15.81
N VAL A 247 0.16 9.60 -14.50
CA VAL A 247 0.75 10.49 -13.49
C VAL A 247 2.27 10.32 -13.44
N GLU A 248 2.74 9.10 -13.68
CA GLU A 248 4.17 8.74 -13.65
C GLU A 248 4.87 8.99 -14.98
N LYS A 249 4.10 9.18 -16.06
CA LYS A 249 4.60 9.31 -17.42
C LYS A 249 5.72 10.35 -17.57
N PRO A 250 5.65 11.57 -17.00
CA PRO A 250 6.74 12.55 -17.10
C PRO A 250 8.07 12.02 -16.57
N LYS A 251 8.05 11.40 -15.40
CA LYS A 251 9.25 10.81 -14.78
C LYS A 251 9.80 9.63 -15.58
N LEU A 252 8.92 8.81 -16.16
CA LEU A 252 9.33 7.69 -17.02
C LEU A 252 9.98 8.19 -18.31
N LYS A 253 9.50 9.30 -18.89
CA LYS A 253 10.14 9.97 -20.01
C LYS A 253 11.53 10.48 -19.64
N GLU A 254 11.69 11.14 -18.49
CA GLU A 254 13.00 11.59 -17.99
C GLU A 254 13.99 10.43 -17.81
N LEU A 255 13.54 9.30 -17.26
CA LEU A 255 14.36 8.09 -17.12
C LEU A 255 14.85 7.57 -18.47
N LEU A 256 13.97 7.50 -19.48
CA LEU A 256 14.35 7.10 -20.83
C LEU A 256 15.32 8.09 -21.47
N VAL A 257 15.07 9.39 -21.35
CA VAL A 257 15.96 10.44 -21.89
C VAL A 257 17.35 10.36 -21.24
N SER A 258 17.40 10.23 -19.92
CA SER A 258 18.65 10.04 -19.19
C SER A 258 19.39 8.78 -19.67
N TYR A 259 18.69 7.67 -19.86
CA TYR A 259 19.28 6.44 -20.37
C TYR A 259 19.86 6.61 -21.78
N LEU A 260 19.07 7.18 -22.70
CA LEU A 260 19.51 7.41 -24.09
C LEU A 260 20.69 8.39 -24.18
N SER A 261 20.74 9.40 -23.30
CA SER A 261 21.85 10.36 -23.26
C SER A 261 23.21 9.74 -22.89
N GLN A 262 23.18 8.63 -22.15
CA GLN A 262 24.37 7.91 -21.70
C GLN A 262 24.85 6.87 -22.72
N LEU A 263 24.04 6.56 -23.74
CA LEU A 263 24.39 5.58 -24.75
C LEU A 263 25.19 6.23 -25.88
N SER A 264 26.32 5.60 -26.22
CA SER A 264 27.09 5.92 -27.42
C SER A 264 26.52 5.29 -28.70
N ARG A 265 25.51 4.43 -28.58
CA ARG A 265 24.84 3.70 -29.66
C ARG A 265 23.34 3.95 -29.68
N GLN A 266 22.70 3.61 -30.80
CA GLN A 266 21.24 3.53 -30.89
C GLN A 266 20.71 2.44 -29.94
N ALA A 267 19.57 2.72 -29.30
CA ALA A 267 18.86 1.79 -28.44
C ALA A 267 17.70 1.14 -29.20
N PHE A 268 17.53 -0.17 -29.08
CA PHE A 268 16.34 -0.86 -29.62
C PHE A 268 15.22 -0.91 -28.59
N ASP A 269 14.02 -1.31 -29.02
CA ASP A 269 12.88 -1.45 -28.11
C ASP A 269 13.22 -2.38 -26.92
N GLU A 270 13.97 -3.46 -27.16
CA GLU A 270 14.43 -4.39 -26.12
C GLU A 270 15.35 -3.73 -25.09
N ASP A 271 16.29 -2.88 -25.53
CA ASP A 271 17.22 -2.16 -24.65
C ASP A 271 16.44 -1.21 -23.71
N MET A 272 15.49 -0.45 -24.28
CA MET A 272 14.69 0.53 -23.53
C MET A 272 13.69 -0.16 -22.58
N VAL A 273 13.05 -1.24 -23.02
CA VAL A 273 12.15 -2.04 -22.19
C VAL A 273 12.90 -2.67 -21.03
N GLU A 274 14.10 -3.23 -21.25
CA GLU A 274 14.89 -3.83 -20.16
C GLU A 274 15.36 -2.77 -19.16
N HIS A 275 15.76 -1.59 -19.63
CA HIS A 275 16.09 -0.47 -18.76
C HIS A 275 14.90 -0.07 -17.86
N LEU A 276 13.72 0.15 -18.46
CA LEU A 276 12.50 0.48 -17.72
C LEU A 276 12.07 -0.65 -16.78
N ASN A 277 12.24 -1.91 -17.18
CA ASN A 277 11.91 -3.06 -16.33
C ASN A 277 12.71 -3.10 -15.03
N LYS A 278 13.96 -2.62 -15.01
CA LYS A 278 14.73 -2.50 -13.74
C LYS A 278 14.02 -1.57 -12.76
N TYR A 279 13.50 -0.45 -13.24
CA TYR A 279 12.70 0.49 -12.43
C TYR A 279 11.33 -0.11 -12.06
N PHE A 280 10.60 -0.67 -13.03
CA PHE A 280 9.25 -1.20 -12.79
C PHE A 280 9.24 -2.40 -11.83
N ARG A 281 10.22 -3.31 -11.93
CA ARG A 281 10.33 -4.47 -11.02
C ARG A 281 10.69 -4.05 -9.60
N SER A 282 11.58 -3.07 -9.45
CA SER A 282 12.00 -2.57 -8.13
C SER A 282 10.93 -1.72 -7.45
N VAL A 283 10.21 -0.89 -8.21
CA VAL A 283 9.23 0.04 -7.65
C VAL A 283 7.82 -0.55 -7.59
N TYR A 284 7.34 -1.23 -8.64
CA TYR A 284 5.94 -1.65 -8.78
C TYR A 284 5.74 -3.16 -8.71
N TYR A 285 6.81 -3.95 -8.57
CA TYR A 285 6.76 -5.42 -8.52
C TYR A 285 6.09 -6.05 -9.76
N ARG A 286 6.25 -5.42 -10.92
CA ARG A 286 5.78 -5.90 -12.23
C ARG A 286 6.68 -5.38 -13.35
N PRO A 287 6.66 -5.95 -14.56
CA PRO A 287 7.27 -5.32 -15.73
C PRO A 287 6.40 -4.18 -16.28
N ILE A 288 7.02 -3.33 -17.10
CA ILE A 288 6.28 -2.40 -17.96
C ILE A 288 5.43 -3.19 -18.96
N GLN A 289 4.23 -2.71 -19.25
CA GLN A 289 3.35 -3.33 -20.22
C GLN A 289 3.62 -2.82 -21.63
N PRO A 290 3.39 -3.63 -22.69
CA PRO A 290 3.61 -3.18 -24.07
C PRO A 290 2.88 -1.87 -24.40
N TYR A 291 1.60 -1.74 -24.01
CA TYR A 291 0.82 -0.54 -24.26
C TYR A 291 1.34 0.70 -23.51
N GLU A 292 1.94 0.53 -22.33
CA GLU A 292 2.57 1.62 -21.57
C GLU A 292 3.85 2.08 -22.28
N PHE A 293 4.67 1.13 -22.73
CA PHE A 293 5.91 1.43 -23.43
C PHE A 293 5.64 2.11 -24.79
N ASP A 294 4.69 1.59 -25.57
CA ASP A 294 4.31 2.17 -26.85
C ASP A 294 3.79 3.61 -26.66
N GLU A 295 2.98 3.85 -25.63
CA GLU A 295 2.48 5.20 -25.33
C GLU A 295 3.60 6.19 -24.96
N LEU A 296 4.59 5.77 -24.13
CA LEU A 296 5.76 6.59 -23.81
C LEU A 296 6.59 6.92 -25.06
N LYS A 297 6.85 5.91 -25.88
CA LYS A 297 7.63 6.01 -27.12
C LYS A 297 6.95 6.95 -28.12
N ASP A 298 5.64 6.81 -28.29
CA ASP A 298 4.85 7.63 -29.22
C ASP A 298 4.74 9.08 -28.75
N GLU A 299 4.69 9.34 -27.44
CA GLU A 299 4.79 10.71 -26.91
C GLU A 299 6.17 11.32 -27.15
N LEU A 300 7.25 10.62 -26.80
CA LEU A 300 8.61 11.13 -27.00
C LEU A 300 8.91 11.44 -28.48
N LYS A 301 8.37 10.63 -29.40
CA LYS A 301 8.44 10.91 -30.84
C LYS A 301 7.64 12.14 -31.24
N ARG A 302 6.40 12.26 -30.76
CA ARG A 302 5.53 13.42 -31.05
C ARG A 302 6.10 14.72 -30.50
N GLU A 303 6.78 14.65 -29.36
CA GLU A 303 7.47 15.78 -28.73
C GLU A 303 8.81 16.11 -29.41
N GLY A 304 9.25 15.32 -30.38
CA GLY A 304 10.53 15.52 -31.07
C GLY A 304 11.75 15.27 -30.19
N VAL A 305 11.60 14.54 -29.08
CA VAL A 305 12.69 14.23 -28.14
C VAL A 305 13.54 13.07 -28.65
N ILE A 306 12.90 12.08 -29.29
CA ILE A 306 13.57 10.93 -29.88
C ILE A 306 13.25 10.80 -31.37
N GLU A 307 14.21 10.30 -32.13
CA GLU A 307 14.03 9.90 -33.53
C GLU A 307 14.45 8.44 -33.75
N GLY A 308 13.96 7.84 -34.83
CA GLY A 308 14.26 6.46 -35.20
C GLY A 308 13.04 5.55 -35.28
N ASN A 309 13.30 4.26 -35.48
CA ASN A 309 12.27 3.24 -35.64
C ASN A 309 12.75 1.88 -35.08
N PRO A 310 11.87 0.87 -34.91
CA PRO A 310 12.23 -0.40 -34.29
C PRO A 310 13.38 -1.14 -34.99
N TYR A 311 13.63 -0.88 -36.28
CA TYR A 311 14.66 -1.54 -37.08
C TYR A 311 15.99 -0.78 -37.11
N ALA A 312 15.94 0.56 -37.07
CA ALA A 312 17.11 1.43 -37.09
C ALA A 312 17.57 1.85 -35.67
N GLY A 313 16.83 1.46 -34.63
CA GLY A 313 17.04 1.91 -33.27
C GLY A 313 16.65 3.39 -33.06
N TYR A 314 16.70 3.80 -31.79
CA TYR A 314 16.28 5.11 -31.30
C TYR A 314 17.45 5.88 -30.72
N ARG A 315 17.42 7.20 -30.88
CA ARG A 315 18.38 8.15 -30.28
C ARG A 315 17.70 9.46 -29.93
N LEU A 316 18.34 10.25 -29.07
CA LEU A 316 17.90 11.62 -28.80
C LEU A 316 18.10 12.49 -30.04
N VAL A 317 17.12 13.35 -30.32
CA VAL A 317 17.27 14.42 -31.31
C VAL A 317 18.26 15.43 -30.73
N LYS A 318 19.27 15.82 -31.52
CA LYS A 318 20.31 16.77 -31.12
C LYS A 318 19.84 18.21 -31.19
#